data_AF-A0A8H7QVY4-F1
#
_entry.id   AF-A0A8H7QVY4-F1
#
_cell.length_a   1.000
_cell.length_b   1.000
_cell.length_c   1.000
_cell.angle_alpha   90.00
_cell.angle_beta   90.00
_cell.angle_gamma   90.00
#
_symmetry.space_group_name_H-M   'P 1'
#
loop_
_entity.id
_entity.type
_entity.pdbx_description
1 polymer ?
#
loop_
_entity_poly.entity_id
_entity_poly.type
_entity_poly.pdbx_seq_one_letter_code
_entity_poly.pdbx_strand_id
1 'polypeptide(L)'
;MYSALRYKYRATIVSISIIYQDMSCIGTEKFDKTLDYLKQFPSLKKLTLTGNYDSKVTIFDILKSCPNLTSLDYGLALRDTEEEIGALLNDPANRNALSNLKELVLNCSIPAGYIKYLTECDLTQLSKLEIPYGLDLYDWVNDVKLENLLKFFNRLSTLDTTDMCFLPNVDEPRNTRSDETKMTIFFKLVNALKGKKDLFCQMDIGDNSLYDEEEFFYLIICNVIQ
;
A
#
# COMPACT_ATOMS: atom_id res chain seq x y z
N MET A 1 -33.86 11.68 -21.86
CA MET A 1 -32.78 11.45 -22.84
C MET A 1 -31.40 11.36 -22.20
N TYR A 2 -31.08 12.12 -21.14
CA TYR A 2 -29.80 12.03 -20.41
C TYR A 2 -29.56 10.72 -19.61
N SER A 3 -30.61 10.01 -19.20
CA SER A 3 -30.48 8.74 -18.48
C SER A 3 -30.03 7.59 -19.39
N ALA A 4 -30.53 7.48 -20.63
CA ALA A 4 -30.21 6.39 -21.54
C ALA A 4 -28.72 6.38 -22.01
N LEU A 5 -28.11 7.57 -22.16
CA LEU A 5 -26.68 7.71 -22.46
C LEU A 5 -25.77 7.25 -21.29
N ARG A 6 -26.22 7.38 -20.04
CA ARG A 6 -25.46 6.94 -18.83
C ARG A 6 -25.32 5.41 -18.71
N TYR A 7 -26.18 4.63 -19.38
CA TYR A 7 -26.14 3.16 -19.31
C TYR A 7 -25.45 2.50 -20.51
N LYS A 8 -25.48 3.11 -21.70
CA LYS A 8 -25.01 2.49 -22.94
C LYS A 8 -23.53 2.10 -22.95
N TYR A 9 -22.68 2.83 -22.21
CA TYR A 9 -21.23 2.67 -22.24
C TYR A 9 -20.64 1.96 -21.03
N ARG A 10 -21.45 1.53 -20.06
CA ARG A 10 -20.91 0.95 -18.81
C ARG A 10 -20.17 -0.36 -19.03
N ALA A 11 -20.70 -1.18 -19.94
CA ALA A 11 -20.05 -2.42 -20.36
C ALA A 11 -18.79 -2.19 -21.22
N THR A 12 -18.48 -0.95 -21.64
CA THR A 12 -17.28 -0.64 -22.41
C THR A 12 -16.25 0.16 -21.61
N ILE A 13 -16.59 0.64 -20.42
CA ILE A 13 -15.66 1.35 -19.55
C ILE A 13 -14.72 0.34 -18.91
N VAL A 14 -13.42 0.50 -19.20
CA VAL A 14 -12.34 -0.38 -18.73
C VAL A 14 -11.45 0.28 -17.67
N SER A 15 -11.59 1.59 -17.47
CA SER A 15 -10.79 2.38 -16.52
C SER A 15 -11.65 3.43 -15.85
N ILE A 16 -11.55 3.54 -14.53
CA ILE A 16 -12.25 4.54 -13.72
C ILE A 16 -11.27 5.13 -12.71
N SER A 17 -11.33 6.44 -12.51
CA SER A 17 -10.66 7.13 -11.41
C SER A 17 -11.70 7.86 -10.57
N ILE A 18 -11.77 7.53 -9.28
CA ILE A 18 -12.64 8.16 -8.29
C ILE A 18 -11.73 8.88 -7.31
N ILE A 19 -11.88 10.20 -7.23
CA ILE A 19 -11.08 11.06 -6.36
C ILE A 19 -12.04 11.77 -5.41
N TYR A 20 -11.89 11.53 -4.11
CA TYR A 20 -12.62 12.22 -3.06
C TYR A 20 -11.78 13.38 -2.53
N GLN A 21 -12.08 14.60 -3.00
CA GLN A 21 -11.44 15.83 -2.50
C GLN A 21 -12.39 16.59 -1.56
N ASP A 22 -11.87 17.05 -0.41
CA ASP A 22 -12.50 18.05 0.48
C ASP A 22 -14.01 17.88 0.70
N MET A 23 -14.43 16.68 1.10
CA MET A 23 -15.81 16.40 1.48
C MET A 23 -15.99 16.48 3.01
N SER A 24 -15.56 17.58 3.63
CA SER A 24 -15.70 17.82 5.09
C SER A 24 -17.16 17.87 5.58
N CYS A 25 -18.13 17.81 4.68
CA CYS A 25 -19.56 18.03 4.98
C CYS A 25 -20.50 16.89 4.56
N ILE A 26 -19.99 15.74 4.12
CA ILE A 26 -20.85 14.63 3.68
C ILE A 26 -20.71 13.47 4.66
N GLY A 27 -21.78 13.20 5.40
CA GLY A 27 -21.89 12.05 6.29
C GLY A 27 -21.48 10.74 5.59
N THR A 28 -20.88 9.85 6.38
CA THR A 28 -20.26 8.59 5.95
C THR A 28 -21.16 7.69 5.10
N GLU A 29 -22.49 7.84 5.21
CA GLU A 29 -23.52 7.06 4.50
C GLU A 29 -23.47 7.13 2.96
N LYS A 30 -22.87 8.17 2.33
CA LYS A 30 -22.80 8.25 0.86
C LYS A 30 -21.68 7.40 0.24
N PHE A 31 -20.67 7.01 1.02
CA PHE A 31 -19.51 6.29 0.53
C PHE A 31 -19.72 4.77 0.43
N ASP A 32 -20.72 4.25 1.17
CA ASP A 32 -21.15 2.85 1.12
C ASP A 32 -21.70 2.42 -0.25
N LYS A 33 -21.95 3.37 -1.16
CA LYS A 33 -22.41 3.08 -2.53
C LYS A 33 -21.28 2.88 -3.54
N THR A 34 -20.02 3.01 -3.15
CA THR A 34 -18.87 2.82 -4.06
C THR A 34 -18.93 1.45 -4.72
N LEU A 35 -19.16 0.39 -3.94
CA LEU A 35 -19.25 -0.97 -4.46
C LEU A 35 -20.44 -1.16 -5.39
N ASP A 36 -21.60 -0.59 -5.05
CA ASP A 36 -22.79 -0.64 -5.90
C ASP A 36 -22.58 0.09 -7.23
N TYR A 37 -21.81 1.18 -7.23
CA TYR A 37 -21.37 1.86 -8.44
C TYR A 37 -20.44 0.98 -9.26
N LEU A 38 -19.40 0.41 -8.65
CA LEU A 38 -18.40 -0.42 -9.32
C LEU A 38 -19.02 -1.67 -9.98
N LYS A 39 -20.02 -2.31 -9.34
CA LYS A 39 -20.77 -3.45 -9.92
C LYS A 39 -21.43 -3.14 -11.26
N GLN A 40 -21.64 -1.86 -11.58
CA GLN A 40 -22.26 -1.44 -12.83
C GLN A 40 -21.28 -1.48 -14.02
N PHE A 41 -19.99 -1.75 -13.79
CA PHE A 41 -18.92 -1.74 -14.80
C PHE A 41 -18.25 -3.13 -14.95
N PRO A 42 -18.91 -4.09 -15.61
CA PRO A 42 -18.42 -5.48 -15.67
C PRO A 42 -17.10 -5.66 -16.43
N SER A 43 -16.71 -4.68 -17.25
CA SER A 43 -15.47 -4.71 -18.03
C SER A 43 -14.34 -3.87 -17.41
N LEU A 44 -14.51 -3.39 -16.18
CA LEU A 44 -13.51 -2.60 -15.48
C LEU A 44 -12.24 -3.42 -15.25
N LYS A 45 -11.11 -2.89 -15.73
CA LYS A 45 -9.77 -3.48 -15.60
C LYS A 45 -8.80 -2.62 -14.80
N LYS A 46 -9.07 -1.31 -14.72
CA LYS A 46 -8.25 -0.35 -13.99
C LYS A 46 -9.12 0.51 -13.08
N LEU A 47 -8.73 0.64 -11.82
CA LEU A 47 -9.42 1.48 -10.85
C LEU A 47 -8.38 2.30 -10.09
N THR A 48 -8.61 3.61 -10.03
CA THR A 48 -7.96 4.50 -9.07
C THR A 48 -9.03 4.96 -8.08
N LEU A 49 -8.75 4.84 -6.79
CA LEU A 49 -9.62 5.25 -5.70
C LEU A 49 -8.78 5.99 -4.66
N THR A 50 -8.86 7.32 -4.64
CA THR A 50 -8.04 8.16 -3.76
C THR A 50 -8.88 9.18 -3.02
N GLY A 51 -8.43 9.57 -1.82
CA GLY A 51 -9.03 10.69 -1.09
C GLY A 51 -8.87 10.60 0.42
N ASN A 52 -9.12 11.72 1.08
CA ASN A 52 -8.84 11.92 2.50
C ASN A 52 -10.04 11.58 3.41
N TYR A 53 -10.77 10.50 3.09
CA TYR A 53 -12.01 10.12 3.78
C TYR A 53 -11.91 8.71 4.41
N ASP A 54 -12.66 8.51 5.50
CA ASP A 54 -12.72 7.26 6.26
C ASP A 54 -13.77 6.29 5.66
N SER A 55 -13.33 5.44 4.74
CA SER A 55 -14.19 4.47 4.05
C SER A 55 -14.02 3.08 4.64
N LYS A 56 -15.15 2.39 4.87
CA LYS A 56 -15.15 0.95 5.21
C LYS A 56 -14.95 0.04 4.01
N VAL A 57 -14.92 0.59 2.79
CA VAL A 57 -14.70 -0.19 1.57
C VAL A 57 -13.25 -0.62 1.53
N THR A 58 -13.00 -1.91 1.71
CA THR A 58 -11.64 -2.48 1.68
C THR A 58 -11.20 -2.79 0.26
N ILE A 59 -9.90 -3.01 0.07
CA ILE A 59 -9.35 -3.56 -1.17
C ILE A 59 -10.03 -4.89 -1.53
N PHE A 60 -10.33 -5.74 -0.54
CA PHE A 60 -10.98 -7.02 -0.75
C PHE A 60 -12.40 -6.88 -1.30
N ASP A 61 -13.16 -5.91 -0.81
CA ASP A 61 -14.52 -5.64 -1.31
C ASP A 61 -14.53 -5.18 -2.76
N ILE A 62 -13.54 -4.36 -3.12
CA ILE A 62 -13.32 -3.90 -4.50
C ILE A 62 -13.01 -5.09 -5.39
N LEU A 63 -12.06 -5.95 -5.01
CA LEU A 63 -11.65 -7.09 -5.81
C LEU A 63 -12.77 -8.11 -5.97
N LYS A 64 -13.58 -8.33 -4.92
CA LYS A 64 -14.81 -9.14 -4.98
C LYS A 64 -15.85 -8.53 -5.94
N SER A 65 -15.97 -7.20 -5.97
CA SER A 65 -16.94 -6.49 -6.83
C SER A 65 -16.47 -6.30 -8.28
N CYS A 66 -15.16 -6.35 -8.52
CA CYS A 66 -14.53 -6.12 -9.81
C CYS A 66 -13.61 -7.30 -10.20
N PRO A 67 -14.17 -8.46 -10.57
CA PRO A 67 -13.38 -9.69 -10.79
C PRO A 67 -12.40 -9.61 -11.98
N ASN A 68 -12.62 -8.67 -12.90
CA ASN A 68 -11.76 -8.43 -14.08
C ASN A 68 -10.69 -7.37 -13.85
N LEU A 69 -10.56 -6.86 -12.62
CA LEU A 69 -9.60 -5.81 -12.29
C LEU A 69 -8.17 -6.36 -12.37
N THR A 70 -7.33 -5.66 -13.12
CA THR A 70 -5.91 -5.99 -13.32
C THR A 70 -4.97 -4.91 -12.80
N SER A 71 -5.48 -3.72 -12.50
CA SER A 71 -4.71 -2.59 -11.99
C SER A 71 -5.54 -1.85 -10.94
N LEU A 72 -4.99 -1.71 -9.74
CA LEU A 72 -5.62 -1.00 -8.64
C LEU A 72 -4.64 0.03 -8.07
N ASP A 73 -5.08 1.27 -8.04
CA ASP A 73 -4.45 2.35 -7.28
C ASP A 73 -5.40 2.72 -6.14
N TYR A 74 -4.97 2.41 -4.91
CA TYR A 74 -5.75 2.56 -3.71
C TYR A 74 -5.08 3.56 -2.76
N GLY A 75 -5.70 4.71 -2.59
CA GLY A 75 -5.27 5.78 -1.70
C GLY A 75 -6.38 6.26 -0.78
N LEU A 76 -7.22 5.34 -0.29
CA LEU A 76 -8.06 5.57 0.88
C LEU A 76 -7.32 5.03 2.12
N ALA A 77 -7.62 5.55 3.30
CA ALA A 77 -6.97 5.08 4.51
C ALA A 77 -7.27 3.59 4.77
N LEU A 78 -6.23 2.77 4.92
CA LEU A 78 -6.35 1.40 5.42
C LEU A 78 -6.35 1.47 6.95
N ARG A 79 -7.54 1.49 7.56
CA ARG A 79 -7.71 1.58 9.02
C ARG A 79 -8.18 0.26 9.66
N ASP A 80 -8.17 -0.82 8.90
CA ASP A 80 -8.49 -2.15 9.40
C ASP A 80 -7.58 -2.45 10.61
N THR A 81 -8.19 -2.78 11.73
CA THR A 81 -7.48 -3.29 12.92
C THR A 81 -6.74 -4.59 12.58
N GLU A 82 -5.68 -4.94 13.33
CA GLU A 82 -5.00 -6.24 13.15
C GLU A 82 -5.98 -7.43 13.25
N GLU A 83 -7.05 -7.28 14.02
CA GLU A 83 -8.13 -8.27 14.15
C GLU A 83 -8.96 -8.38 12.87
N GLU A 84 -9.36 -7.25 12.28
CA GLU A 84 -10.07 -7.20 10.99
C GLU A 84 -9.20 -7.74 9.87
N ILE A 85 -7.92 -7.36 9.83
CA ILE A 85 -6.97 -7.90 8.86
C ILE A 85 -6.77 -9.41 9.07
N GLY A 86 -6.63 -9.86 10.32
CA GLY A 86 -6.54 -11.28 10.66
C GLY A 86 -7.78 -12.08 10.23
N ALA A 87 -8.98 -11.51 10.41
CA ALA A 87 -10.22 -12.12 9.92
C ALA A 87 -10.25 -12.18 8.38
N LEU A 88 -9.83 -11.11 7.70
CA LEU A 88 -9.71 -11.07 6.25
C LEU A 88 -8.70 -12.13 5.75
N LEU A 89 -7.58 -12.33 6.44
CA LEU A 89 -6.56 -13.34 6.13
C LEU A 89 -7.03 -14.79 6.30
N ASN A 90 -7.94 -15.00 7.26
CA ASN A 90 -8.51 -16.31 7.53
C ASN A 90 -9.58 -16.72 6.51
N ASP A 91 -10.16 -15.78 5.76
CA ASP A 91 -11.04 -16.07 4.63
C ASP A 91 -10.22 -16.61 3.43
N PRO A 92 -10.39 -17.89 3.04
CA PRO A 92 -9.66 -18.47 1.92
C PRO A 92 -9.89 -17.73 0.60
N ALA A 93 -11.03 -17.05 0.43
CA ALA A 93 -11.31 -16.26 -0.77
C ALA A 93 -10.36 -15.05 -0.88
N ASN A 94 -9.90 -14.51 0.25
CA ASN A 94 -9.03 -13.34 0.27
C ASN A 94 -7.55 -13.67 0.04
N ARG A 95 -7.12 -14.91 0.30
CA ARG A 95 -5.72 -15.34 0.07
C ARG A 95 -5.28 -15.23 -1.39
N ASN A 96 -6.24 -15.35 -2.31
CA ASN A 96 -6.03 -15.22 -3.75
C ASN A 96 -6.69 -13.95 -4.31
N ALA A 97 -7.09 -12.99 -3.47
CA ALA A 97 -7.78 -11.79 -3.95
C ALA A 97 -6.96 -10.99 -4.97
N LEU A 98 -5.63 -10.98 -4.81
CA LEU A 98 -4.71 -10.29 -5.74
C LEU A 98 -4.36 -11.13 -6.98
N SER A 99 -4.84 -12.37 -7.12
CA SER A 99 -4.42 -13.29 -8.18
C SER A 99 -4.70 -12.80 -9.60
N ASN A 100 -5.61 -11.85 -9.80
CA ASN A 100 -5.88 -11.25 -11.12
C ASN A 100 -5.18 -9.90 -11.34
N LEU A 101 -4.60 -9.31 -10.29
CA LEU A 101 -3.92 -8.03 -10.38
C LEU A 101 -2.52 -8.19 -10.96
N LYS A 102 -2.19 -7.28 -11.88
CA LYS A 102 -0.86 -7.07 -12.44
C LYS A 102 -0.17 -5.86 -11.83
N GLU A 103 -0.95 -4.85 -11.45
CA GLU A 103 -0.46 -3.60 -10.88
C GLU A 103 -1.22 -3.30 -9.59
N LEU A 104 -0.49 -3.01 -8.52
CA LEU A 104 -1.02 -2.54 -7.24
C LEU A 104 -0.24 -1.30 -6.79
N VAL A 105 -0.94 -0.20 -6.56
CA VAL A 105 -0.38 1.02 -5.98
C VAL A 105 -1.12 1.28 -4.67
N LEU A 106 -0.39 1.40 -3.57
CA LEU A 106 -0.91 1.67 -2.24
C LEU A 106 -0.53 3.10 -1.84
N ASN A 107 -1.35 4.05 -2.28
CA ASN A 107 -1.25 5.48 -2.00
C ASN A 107 -1.80 5.85 -0.61
N CYS A 108 -1.49 5.06 0.41
CA CYS A 108 -2.01 5.21 1.76
C CYS A 108 -1.03 4.65 2.79
N SER A 109 -1.22 5.04 4.05
CA SER A 109 -0.57 4.36 5.16
C SER A 109 -0.99 2.89 5.19
N ILE A 110 -0.01 1.98 5.32
CA ILE A 110 -0.23 0.53 5.28
C ILE A 110 0.00 -0.06 6.68
N PRO A 111 -1.06 -0.59 7.32
CA PRO A 111 -0.94 -1.30 8.59
C PRO A 111 -0.04 -2.54 8.48
N ALA A 112 0.63 -2.90 9.58
CA ALA A 112 1.50 -4.07 9.64
C ALA A 112 0.81 -5.37 9.20
N GLY A 113 -0.47 -5.54 9.54
CA GLY A 113 -1.27 -6.68 9.11
C GLY A 113 -1.38 -6.82 7.59
N TYR A 114 -1.46 -5.71 6.85
CA TYR A 114 -1.47 -5.75 5.38
C TYR A 114 -0.11 -6.20 4.83
N ILE A 115 0.99 -5.84 5.48
CA ILE A 115 2.32 -6.33 5.09
C ILE A 115 2.45 -7.83 5.36
N LYS A 116 1.92 -8.31 6.49
CA LYS A 116 1.80 -9.76 6.76
C LYS A 116 0.99 -10.45 5.66
N TYR A 117 -0.14 -9.87 5.25
CA TYR A 117 -0.93 -10.38 4.12
C TYR A 117 -0.13 -10.46 2.83
N LEU A 118 0.53 -9.37 2.43
CA LEU A 118 1.34 -9.34 1.21
C LEU A 118 2.50 -10.35 1.26
N THR A 119 2.99 -10.67 2.46
CA THR A 119 4.01 -11.71 2.69
C THR A 119 3.47 -13.13 2.42
N GLU A 120 2.17 -13.37 2.57
CA GLU A 120 1.56 -14.70 2.52
C GLU A 120 0.66 -14.95 1.29
N CYS A 121 0.12 -13.90 0.68
CA CYS A 121 -0.79 -14.02 -0.48
C CYS A 121 -0.08 -14.46 -1.76
N ASP A 122 -0.82 -14.95 -2.76
CA ASP A 122 -0.26 -15.22 -4.08
C ASP A 122 -0.03 -13.90 -4.86
N LEU A 123 1.21 -13.65 -5.26
CA LEU A 123 1.64 -12.47 -6.02
C LEU A 123 2.13 -12.82 -7.44
N THR A 124 1.94 -14.07 -7.90
CA THR A 124 2.53 -14.56 -9.15
C THR A 124 2.11 -13.80 -10.41
N GLN A 125 0.91 -13.21 -10.43
CA GLN A 125 0.44 -12.39 -11.55
C GLN A 125 0.83 -10.91 -11.43
N LEU A 126 1.25 -10.48 -10.24
CA LEU A 126 1.63 -9.10 -10.00
C LEU A 126 2.99 -8.85 -10.66
N SER A 127 3.06 -7.82 -11.50
CA SER A 127 4.30 -7.35 -12.12
C SER A 127 4.78 -6.03 -11.51
N LYS A 128 3.89 -5.31 -10.82
CA LYS A 128 4.16 -3.99 -10.26
C LYS A 128 3.54 -3.82 -8.87
N LEU A 129 4.35 -3.39 -7.90
CA LEU A 129 3.90 -2.91 -6.59
C LEU A 129 4.52 -1.53 -6.29
N GLU A 130 3.69 -0.54 -5.98
CA GLU A 130 4.17 0.77 -5.52
C GLU A 130 3.59 1.12 -4.15
N ILE A 131 4.44 1.64 -3.26
CA ILE A 131 4.10 2.15 -1.93
C ILE A 131 4.76 3.54 -1.78
N PRO A 132 4.18 4.59 -2.38
CA PRO A 132 4.81 5.91 -2.43
C PRO A 132 4.70 6.72 -1.14
N TYR A 133 3.80 6.33 -0.23
CA TYR A 133 3.60 6.99 1.07
C TYR A 133 3.62 5.94 2.19
N GLY A 134 4.78 5.34 2.44
CA GLY A 134 4.95 4.37 3.52
C GLY A 134 5.13 5.05 4.88
N LEU A 135 4.76 4.29 5.92
CA LEU A 135 5.09 4.57 7.31
C LEU A 135 6.61 4.43 7.56
N ASP A 136 7.02 4.65 8.81
CA ASP A 136 8.38 4.38 9.22
C ASP A 136 8.69 2.88 8.98
N LEU A 137 9.77 2.61 8.26
CA LEU A 137 10.25 1.25 8.00
C LEU A 137 10.43 0.45 9.30
N TYR A 138 10.83 1.12 10.37
CA TYR A 138 11.12 0.49 11.65
C TYR A 138 9.86 0.13 12.43
N ASP A 139 8.72 0.77 12.17
CA ASP A 139 7.43 0.34 12.70
C ASP A 139 7.07 -1.02 12.13
N TRP A 140 7.23 -1.20 10.81
CA TRP A 140 7.07 -2.51 10.19
C TRP A 140 8.05 -3.54 10.75
N VAL A 141 9.30 -3.17 11.01
CA VAL A 141 10.28 -4.10 11.61
C VAL A 141 9.85 -4.54 13.00
N ASN A 142 9.25 -3.66 13.78
CA ASN A 142 8.76 -3.97 15.12
C ASN A 142 7.49 -4.84 15.08
N ASP A 143 6.54 -4.52 14.21
CA ASP A 143 5.22 -5.16 14.17
C ASP A 143 5.17 -6.45 13.35
N VAL A 144 5.91 -6.51 12.25
CA VAL A 144 5.95 -7.65 11.31
C VAL A 144 7.10 -8.59 11.62
N LYS A 145 8.14 -8.10 12.31
CA LYS A 145 9.46 -8.73 12.53
C LYS A 145 10.32 -8.76 11.27
N LEU A 146 11.63 -8.54 11.46
CA LEU A 146 12.63 -8.49 10.38
C LEU A 146 12.64 -9.74 9.49
N GLU A 147 12.49 -10.93 10.06
CA GLU A 147 12.51 -12.20 9.31
C GLU A 147 11.37 -12.30 8.29
N ASN A 148 10.20 -11.75 8.60
CA ASN A 148 9.05 -11.78 7.70
C ASN A 148 9.15 -10.67 6.65
N LEU A 149 9.66 -9.49 7.02
CA LEU A 149 9.99 -8.45 6.05
C LEU A 149 11.06 -8.90 5.04
N LEU A 150 12.07 -9.64 5.48
CA LEU A 150 13.06 -10.22 4.56
C LEU A 150 12.41 -11.20 3.57
N LYS A 151 11.43 -12.02 4.01
CA LYS A 151 10.65 -12.86 3.09
C LYS A 151 9.85 -12.01 2.11
N PHE A 152 9.17 -10.98 2.60
CA PHE A 152 8.42 -10.05 1.77
C PHE A 152 9.30 -9.40 0.70
N PHE A 153 10.42 -8.79 1.08
CA PHE A 153 11.36 -8.14 0.17
C PHE A 153 11.95 -9.13 -0.84
N ASN A 154 12.31 -10.35 -0.42
CA ASN A 154 12.73 -11.39 -1.36
C ASN A 154 11.65 -11.71 -2.40
N ARG A 155 10.38 -11.74 -2.00
CA ARG A 155 9.27 -11.96 -2.95
C ARG A 155 9.09 -10.80 -3.91
N LEU A 156 9.28 -9.55 -3.47
CA LEU A 156 9.20 -8.38 -4.36
C LEU A 156 10.23 -8.41 -5.49
N SER A 157 11.31 -9.18 -5.33
CA SER A 157 12.29 -9.43 -6.39
C SER A 157 11.73 -10.16 -7.61
N THR A 158 10.58 -10.84 -7.49
CA THR A 158 9.94 -11.51 -8.64
C THR A 158 9.09 -10.57 -9.47
N LEU A 159 8.81 -9.36 -8.97
CA LEU A 159 8.06 -8.34 -9.71
C LEU A 159 8.98 -7.69 -10.75
N ASP A 160 8.42 -7.11 -11.81
CA ASP A 160 9.19 -6.31 -12.76
C ASP A 160 9.59 -4.98 -12.13
N THR A 161 8.64 -4.30 -11.49
CA THR A 161 8.82 -2.96 -10.89
C THR A 161 8.38 -2.96 -9.44
N THR A 162 9.18 -2.36 -8.57
CA THR A 162 8.83 -2.15 -7.17
C THR A 162 9.40 -0.82 -6.70
N ASP A 163 8.51 0.09 -6.30
CA ASP A 163 8.89 1.40 -5.78
C ASP A 163 8.31 1.55 -4.37
N MET A 164 9.15 1.79 -3.38
CA MET A 164 8.71 1.93 -1.98
C MET A 164 9.38 3.14 -1.33
N CYS A 165 8.60 3.94 -0.62
CA CYS A 165 9.05 5.12 0.11
C CYS A 165 8.72 4.97 1.60
N PHE A 166 9.73 5.09 2.45
CA PHE A 166 9.61 5.05 3.91
C PHE A 166 9.96 6.41 4.49
N LEU A 167 9.03 6.99 5.24
CA LEU A 167 9.18 8.27 5.88
C LEU A 167 9.04 8.10 7.39
N PRO A 168 9.92 8.70 8.21
CA PRO A 168 9.82 8.58 9.66
C PRO A 168 8.54 9.26 10.16
N ASN A 169 7.93 8.68 11.20
CA ASN A 169 6.78 9.29 11.85
C ASN A 169 7.23 10.53 12.64
N VAL A 170 6.76 11.71 12.22
CA VAL A 170 7.15 13.01 12.80
C VAL A 170 6.55 13.22 14.20
N ASP A 171 5.48 12.49 14.54
CA ASP A 171 4.70 12.67 15.77
C ASP A 171 5.09 11.69 16.90
N GLU A 172 5.96 10.71 16.64
CA GLU A 172 6.38 9.72 17.65
C GLU A 172 7.73 10.07 18.31
N PRO A 173 7.87 9.83 19.63
CA PRO A 173 9.15 10.00 20.30
C PRO A 173 10.17 9.07 19.67
N ARG A 174 11.25 9.66 19.13
CA ARG A 174 12.29 8.98 18.36
C ARG A 174 12.77 7.73 19.09
N ASN A 175 12.50 6.58 18.46
CA ASN A 175 12.82 5.29 19.03
C ASN A 175 14.35 5.11 19.10
N THR A 176 14.88 4.91 20.31
CA THR A 176 16.31 5.01 20.69
C THR A 176 17.18 3.83 20.23
N ARG A 177 16.77 3.07 19.21
CA ARG A 177 17.68 2.08 18.62
C ARG A 177 18.85 2.82 17.99
N SER A 178 20.08 2.47 18.39
CA SER A 178 21.29 3.07 17.83
C SER A 178 21.24 3.04 16.30
N ASP A 179 21.61 4.14 15.67
CA ASP A 179 21.45 4.33 14.22
C ASP A 179 22.21 3.30 13.39
N GLU A 180 23.30 2.76 13.94
CA GLU A 180 24.05 1.63 13.37
C GLU A 180 23.18 0.37 13.19
N THR A 181 22.24 0.13 14.11
CA THR A 181 21.28 -0.98 14.01
C THR A 181 20.25 -0.72 12.90
N LYS A 182 19.77 0.52 12.77
CA LYS A 182 18.78 0.92 11.77
C LYS A 182 19.35 0.79 10.34
N MET A 183 20.54 1.33 10.10
CA MET A 183 21.22 1.20 8.80
C MET A 183 21.49 -0.26 8.43
N THR A 184 21.97 -1.06 9.40
CA THR A 184 22.19 -2.50 9.18
C THR A 184 20.91 -3.22 8.75
N ILE A 185 19.78 -2.90 9.38
CA ILE A 185 18.47 -3.46 9.02
C ILE A 185 18.07 -3.02 7.61
N PHE A 186 18.19 -1.74 7.28
CA PHE A 186 17.87 -1.20 5.97
C PHE A 186 18.66 -1.92 4.87
N PHE A 187 19.98 -2.02 4.99
CA PHE A 187 20.80 -2.70 3.99
C PHE A 187 20.55 -4.21 3.91
N LYS A 188 20.15 -4.87 5.01
CA LYS A 188 19.68 -6.27 4.95
C LYS A 188 18.42 -6.41 4.10
N LEU A 189 17.48 -5.48 4.22
CA LEU A 189 16.25 -5.45 3.42
C LEU A 189 16.56 -5.12 1.95
N VAL A 190 17.39 -4.12 1.68
CA VAL A 190 17.86 -3.80 0.32
C VAL A 190 18.52 -5.01 -0.34
N ASN A 191 19.40 -5.72 0.36
CA ASN A 191 20.06 -6.92 -0.18
C ASN A 191 19.08 -8.10 -0.42
N ALA A 192 17.93 -8.10 0.24
CA ALA A 192 16.87 -9.08 -0.04
C ALA A 192 16.08 -8.72 -1.32
N LEU A 193 16.12 -7.46 -1.77
CA LEU A 193 15.59 -7.06 -3.07
C LEU A 193 16.63 -7.36 -4.17
N LYS A 194 16.15 -7.91 -5.28
CA LYS A 194 16.92 -8.12 -6.50
C LYS A 194 16.19 -7.50 -7.68
N GLY A 195 16.91 -7.30 -8.78
CA GLY A 195 16.42 -6.64 -9.97
C GLY A 195 16.34 -5.12 -9.80
N LYS A 196 15.80 -4.45 -10.83
CA LYS A 196 15.72 -2.99 -10.92
C LYS A 196 14.63 -2.42 -10.01
N LYS A 197 14.97 -2.13 -8.75
CA LYS A 197 14.01 -1.64 -7.72
C LYS A 197 14.42 -0.27 -7.21
N ASP A 198 13.43 0.57 -6.93
CA ASP A 198 13.64 1.87 -6.28
C ASP A 198 13.15 1.84 -4.84
N LEU A 199 14.08 2.04 -3.91
CA LEU A 199 13.80 2.14 -2.48
C LEU A 199 14.20 3.53 -1.98
N PHE A 200 13.26 4.23 -1.38
CA PHE A 200 13.46 5.50 -0.73
C PHE A 200 13.25 5.30 0.76
N CYS A 201 14.22 5.68 1.58
CA CYS A 201 14.06 5.69 3.03
C CYS A 201 14.68 6.95 3.59
N GLN A 202 13.86 7.73 4.29
CA GLN A 202 14.33 8.84 5.10
C GLN A 202 14.59 8.30 6.50
N MET A 203 15.77 8.61 7.03
CA MET A 203 16.20 8.17 8.36
C MET A 203 16.71 9.38 9.14
N ASP A 204 16.34 9.46 10.40
CA ASP A 204 16.97 10.35 11.36
C ASP A 204 18.21 9.65 11.93
N ILE A 205 19.36 10.32 11.82
CA ILE A 205 20.65 9.88 12.38
C ILE A 205 21.11 11.01 13.29
N GLY A 206 20.37 11.20 14.40
CA GLY A 206 20.72 12.17 15.41
C GLY A 206 21.84 11.64 16.30
N ASP A 207 23.02 12.26 16.23
CA ASP A 207 24.03 12.06 17.26
C ASP A 207 23.48 12.64 18.57
N ASN A 208 23.38 11.84 19.64
CA ASN A 208 22.85 12.26 20.94
C ASN A 208 23.76 13.31 21.65
N SER A 209 24.66 13.97 20.92
CA SER A 209 25.56 14.98 21.43
C SER A 209 24.89 16.34 21.53
N LEU A 210 24.11 16.55 22.59
CA LEU A 210 24.00 17.75 23.44
C LEU A 210 24.07 19.20 22.87
N TYR A 211 23.98 19.45 21.56
CA TYR A 211 24.04 20.80 20.98
C TYR A 211 23.02 20.98 19.85
N ASP A 212 22.06 21.85 20.13
CA ASP A 212 21.29 22.74 19.26
C ASP A 212 20.93 22.30 17.82
N GLU A 213 19.65 21.97 17.66
CA GLU A 213 18.72 22.43 16.61
C GLU A 213 18.96 22.13 15.11
N GLU A 214 19.95 21.34 14.71
CA GLU A 214 20.03 20.87 13.31
C GLU A 214 19.68 19.37 13.18
N GLU A 215 18.44 19.11 12.77
CA GLU A 215 17.99 17.76 12.38
C GLU A 215 18.62 17.38 11.03
N PHE A 216 19.56 16.45 11.05
CA PHE A 216 20.12 15.87 9.83
C PHE A 216 19.28 14.66 9.39
N PHE A 217 18.44 14.86 8.38
CA PHE A 217 17.79 13.76 7.69
C PHE A 217 18.69 13.23 6.59
N TYR A 218 18.96 11.92 6.60
CA TYR A 218 19.55 11.25 5.44
C TYR A 218 18.41 10.71 4.58
N LEU A 219 18.35 11.19 3.34
CA LEU A 219 17.55 10.55 2.29
C LEU A 219 18.43 9.50 1.62
N ILE A 220 18.13 8.23 1.87
CA ILE A 220 18.79 7.13 1.19
C ILE A 220 17.93 6.72 -0.01
N ILE A 221 18.48 6.94 -1.20
CA ILE A 221 17.90 6.45 -2.46
C ILE A 221 18.72 5.25 -2.91
N CYS A 222 18.12 4.07 -2.88
CA CYS A 222 18.74 2.85 -3.40
C CYS A 222 18.07 2.45 -4.71
N ASN A 223 18.82 2.56 -5.81
CA ASN A 223 18.49 1.88 -7.05
C ASN A 223 19.17 0.51 -7.02
N VAL A 224 18.41 -0.54 -6.72
CA VAL A 224 18.91 -1.91 -6.76
C VAL A 224 18.99 -2.31 -8.23
N ILE A 225 20.13 -2.78 -8.72
CA ILE A 225 20.34 -3.23 -10.12
C ILE A 225 20.86 -4.68 -10.16
N GLN A 226 20.77 -5.42 -9.05
CA GLN A 226 21.39 -6.74 -8.90
C GLN A 226 20.69 -7.85 -9.69
#